data_AF-A0A917GNT3-F1
#
_entry.id   AF-A0A917GNT3-F1
#
_cell.length_a   1.000
_cell.length_b   1.000
_cell.length_c   1.000
_cell.angle_alpha   90.00
_cell.angle_beta   90.00
_cell.angle_gamma   90.00
#
_symmetry.space_group_name_H-M   'P 1'
#
loop_
_entity.id
_entity.type
_entity.pdbx_description
1 polymer ?
#
loop_
_entity_poly.entity_id
_entity_poly.type
_entity_poly.pdbx_seq_one_letter_code
_entity_poly.pdbx_strand_id
1 'polypeptide(L)'
;MKIYSAKYKDKFGELETKIYSDGSSLNLTLRGIQFEGTDFEGLEGIVDESKFEYVLYENGIGDLTNFELMAVIPVNIVRNKKEIIGNLETFIATGNNNSVVRLKLETEYDTFLSEKEYGYFEDAIIGIQEKLPENTKIKTCLSCKYSNYHPIGNGMFGGLNCFKNLKEDVENVSGKSDLMVMWDKGMENKKTFNVQETFVCDDHKFVTKNDWVYKDWT
;
A
#
# COMPACT_ATOMS: atom_id res chain seq x y z
N MET A 1 8.91 11.64 -5.22
CA MET A 1 7.75 11.93 -4.35
C MET A 1 6.51 12.12 -5.21
N LYS A 2 5.49 11.30 -4.99
CA LYS A 2 4.16 11.38 -5.59
C LYS A 2 3.24 12.19 -4.68
N ILE A 3 2.21 12.82 -5.27
CA ILE A 3 1.24 13.65 -4.55
C ILE A 3 -0.15 13.18 -4.96
N TYR A 4 -0.99 12.86 -3.98
CA TYR A 4 -2.37 12.44 -4.19
C TYR A 4 -3.31 13.47 -3.57
N SER A 5 -4.32 13.88 -4.33
CA SER A 5 -5.41 14.67 -3.75
C SER A 5 -6.25 13.77 -2.85
N ALA A 6 -6.64 14.27 -1.68
CA ALA A 6 -7.39 13.48 -0.73
C ALA A 6 -8.43 14.31 0.03
N LYS A 7 -9.55 13.68 0.35
CA LYS A 7 -10.58 14.21 1.25
C LYS A 7 -10.53 13.42 2.55
N TYR A 8 -10.30 14.13 3.65
CA TYR A 8 -10.28 13.59 5.00
C TYR A 8 -11.56 13.96 5.75
N LYS A 9 -12.05 13.05 6.60
CA LYS A 9 -13.22 13.28 7.45
C LYS A 9 -13.09 12.50 8.76
N ASP A 10 -13.44 13.15 9.87
CA ASP A 10 -13.57 12.54 11.19
C ASP A 10 -14.72 13.21 11.96
N LYS A 11 -14.82 13.00 13.28
CA LYS A 11 -15.85 13.64 14.12
C LYS A 11 -15.75 15.17 14.20
N PHE A 12 -14.59 15.75 13.92
CA PHE A 12 -14.33 17.19 13.97
C PHE A 12 -14.60 17.89 12.63
N GLY A 13 -14.98 17.14 11.60
CA GLY A 13 -15.43 17.65 10.31
C GLY A 13 -14.66 17.07 9.13
N GLU A 14 -14.77 17.72 7.97
CA GLU A 14 -14.11 17.31 6.73
C GLU A 14 -13.16 18.39 6.21
N LEU A 15 -12.13 17.98 5.49
CA LEU A 15 -11.21 18.87 4.79
C LEU A 15 -10.56 18.21 3.58
N GLU A 16 -10.25 19.03 2.57
CA GLU A 16 -9.42 18.65 1.44
C GLU A 16 -7.94 18.78 1.83
N THR A 17 -7.13 17.79 1.45
CA THR A 17 -5.70 17.74 1.74
C THR A 17 -4.93 17.06 0.60
N LYS A 18 -3.63 16.87 0.80
CA LYS A 18 -2.75 16.11 -0.08
C LYS A 18 -1.95 15.10 0.72
N ILE A 19 -1.83 13.91 0.17
CA ILE A 19 -0.94 12.88 0.65
C ILE A 19 0.33 12.94 -0.20
N TYR A 20 1.47 13.05 0.47
CA TYR A 20 2.79 12.96 -0.12
C TYR A 20 3.33 11.57 0.16
N SER A 21 3.73 10.85 -0.89
CA SER A 21 4.30 9.51 -0.77
C SER A 21 5.61 9.45 -1.53
N ASP A 22 6.67 8.96 -0.89
CA ASP A 22 7.93 8.62 -1.56
C ASP A 22 7.96 7.16 -2.04
N GLY A 23 6.89 6.41 -1.77
CA GLY A 23 6.79 4.98 -2.02
C GLY A 23 7.12 4.12 -0.81
N SER A 24 7.54 4.69 0.31
CA SER A 24 7.83 4.00 1.58
C SER A 24 7.01 4.59 2.74
N SER A 25 6.91 5.92 2.79
CA SER A 25 6.19 6.67 3.81
C SER A 25 5.09 7.54 3.21
N LEU A 26 4.07 7.81 4.01
CA LEU A 26 2.99 8.75 3.78
C LEU A 26 3.21 9.98 4.65
N ASN A 27 2.92 11.16 4.09
CA ASN A 27 3.00 12.44 4.77
C ASN A 27 1.77 13.27 4.40
N LEU A 28 1.13 13.90 5.38
CA LEU A 28 -0.01 14.78 5.15
C LEU A 28 -0.16 15.80 6.27
N THR A 29 -0.78 16.93 5.95
CA THR A 29 -1.10 17.97 6.95
C THR A 29 -2.61 18.05 7.13
N LEU A 30 -3.09 17.93 8.36
CA LEU A 30 -4.51 18.02 8.72
C LEU A 30 -4.66 19.04 9.85
N ARG A 31 -5.53 20.04 9.69
CA ARG A 31 -5.81 21.09 10.70
C ARG A 31 -4.55 21.70 11.36
N GLY A 32 -3.48 21.85 10.57
CA GLY A 32 -2.19 22.40 10.98
C GLY A 32 -1.25 21.43 11.69
N ILE A 33 -1.60 20.14 11.78
CA ILE A 33 -0.75 19.08 12.32
C ILE A 33 -0.18 18.25 11.17
N GLN A 34 1.13 18.04 11.20
CA GLN A 34 1.81 17.14 10.27
C GLN A 34 1.70 15.71 10.80
N PHE A 35 1.27 14.80 9.92
CA PHE A 35 1.24 13.37 10.16
C PHE A 35 2.19 12.65 9.21
N GLU A 36 2.88 11.64 9.72
CA GLU A 36 3.78 10.76 8.98
C GLU A 36 3.58 9.30 9.40
N GLY A 37 3.67 8.37 8.45
CA GLY A 37 3.54 6.94 8.74
C GLY A 37 3.90 6.08 7.54
N THR A 38 4.17 4.79 7.75
CA THR A 38 4.39 3.85 6.63
C THR A 38 3.08 3.38 5.99
N ASP A 39 1.97 3.50 6.74
CA ASP A 39 0.63 3.12 6.34
C ASP A 39 -0.42 4.09 6.90
N PHE A 40 -1.71 3.78 6.70
CA PHE A 40 -2.81 4.65 7.13
C PHE A 40 -3.25 4.41 8.59
N GLU A 41 -2.83 3.32 9.21
CA GLU A 41 -3.15 2.99 10.61
C GLU A 41 -2.09 3.56 11.58
N GLY A 42 -0.84 3.69 11.12
CA GLY A 42 0.30 4.24 11.86
C GLY A 42 0.65 5.67 11.43
N LEU A 43 -0.34 6.53 11.23
CA LEU A 43 -0.12 7.96 10.95
C LEU A 43 0.13 8.71 12.26
N GLU A 44 1.40 8.90 12.59
CA GLU A 44 1.86 9.56 13.81
C GLU A 44 1.95 11.08 13.64
N GLY A 45 1.56 11.82 14.68
CA GLY A 45 1.68 13.27 14.71
C GLY A 45 1.74 13.83 16.13
N ILE A 46 1.91 15.15 16.26
CA ILE A 46 1.78 15.82 17.56
C ILE A 46 0.34 15.63 18.06
N VAL A 47 0.20 15.08 19.26
CA VAL A 47 -1.10 14.82 19.88
C VAL A 47 -1.80 16.14 20.24
N ASP A 48 -2.99 16.34 19.69
CA ASP A 48 -3.90 17.45 20.00
C ASP A 48 -5.35 16.94 19.98
N GLU A 49 -5.81 16.45 21.13
CA GLU A 49 -7.16 15.86 21.30
C GLU A 49 -8.30 16.85 21.03
N SER A 50 -8.00 18.15 20.94
CA SER A 50 -8.99 19.15 20.52
C SER A 50 -9.29 19.11 19.01
N LYS A 51 -8.43 18.44 18.23
CA LYS A 51 -8.49 18.38 16.77
C LYS A 51 -8.68 17.00 16.18
N PHE A 52 -8.21 15.95 16.86
CA PHE A 52 -8.21 14.57 16.37
C PHE A 52 -8.39 13.55 17.48
N GLU A 53 -8.70 12.31 17.09
CA GLU A 53 -8.67 11.15 17.97
C GLU A 53 -7.39 10.35 17.71
N TYR A 54 -6.82 9.82 18.79
CA TYR A 54 -5.55 9.10 18.73
C TYR A 54 -5.65 7.76 19.47
N VAL A 55 -4.94 6.76 18.97
CA VAL A 55 -4.52 5.62 19.77
C VAL A 55 -3.20 6.01 20.43
N LEU A 56 -3.23 6.23 21.76
CA LEU A 56 -2.06 6.68 22.51
C LEU A 56 -1.22 5.50 23.01
N TYR A 57 0.09 5.63 22.87
CA TYR A 57 1.07 4.68 23.38
C TYR A 57 1.74 5.20 24.65
N GLU A 58 2.34 4.30 25.43
CA GLU A 58 3.01 4.62 26.71
C GLU A 58 4.14 5.66 26.57
N ASN A 59 4.75 5.74 25.38
CA ASN A 59 5.80 6.71 25.06
C ASN A 59 5.27 8.12 24.73
N GLY A 60 3.95 8.33 24.77
CA GLY A 60 3.31 9.63 24.48
C GLY A 60 3.11 9.92 22.99
N ILE A 61 3.48 9.00 22.10
CA ILE A 61 3.16 9.06 20.67
C ILE A 61 1.70 8.61 20.48
N GLY A 62 1.03 9.18 19.47
CA GLY A 62 -0.33 8.80 19.13
C GLY A 62 -0.53 8.60 17.63
N ASP A 63 -1.13 7.48 17.26
CA ASP A 63 -1.58 7.21 15.90
C ASP A 63 -2.95 7.84 15.67
N LEU A 64 -3.09 8.55 14.55
CA LEU A 64 -4.37 9.09 14.11
C LEU A 64 -5.39 7.97 13.89
N THR A 65 -6.60 8.10 14.45
CA THR A 65 -7.64 7.07 14.33
C THR A 65 -9.04 7.68 14.15
N ASN A 66 -10.04 6.82 13.96
CA ASN A 66 -11.46 7.16 13.80
C ASN A 66 -11.72 8.17 12.66
N PHE A 67 -11.12 7.91 11.50
CA PHE A 67 -11.27 8.77 10.32
C PHE A 67 -11.64 7.98 9.07
N GLU A 68 -12.18 8.71 8.09
CA GLU A 68 -12.37 8.31 6.71
C GLU A 68 -11.44 9.16 5.82
N LEU A 69 -10.80 8.52 4.85
CA LEU A 69 -9.91 9.13 3.89
C LEU A 69 -10.22 8.61 2.50
N MET A 70 -10.47 9.52 1.57
CA MET A 70 -10.61 9.23 0.15
C MET A 70 -9.42 9.82 -0.59
N ALA A 71 -8.75 9.04 -1.44
CA ALA A 71 -7.67 9.55 -2.29
C ALA A 71 -7.73 8.96 -3.70
N VAL A 72 -7.09 9.63 -4.64
CA VAL A 72 -6.93 9.12 -6.01
C VAL A 72 -5.45 8.85 -6.28
N ILE A 73 -5.10 7.58 -6.44
CA ILE A 73 -3.73 7.12 -6.68
C ILE A 73 -3.60 6.68 -8.14
N PRO A 74 -2.77 7.36 -8.96
CA PRO A 74 -2.47 6.89 -10.30
C PRO A 74 -1.68 5.58 -10.25
N VAL A 75 -2.15 4.56 -10.97
CA VAL A 75 -1.51 3.25 -11.08
C VAL A 75 -1.23 2.89 -12.52
N ASN A 76 -0.10 2.23 -12.76
CA ASN A 76 0.28 1.76 -14.07
C ASN A 76 -0.46 0.46 -14.37
N ILE A 77 -1.00 0.33 -15.58
CA ILE A 77 -1.70 -0.88 -16.04
C ILE A 77 -1.03 -1.31 -17.34
N VAL A 78 -0.67 -2.58 -17.42
CA VAL A 78 -0.16 -3.20 -18.64
C VAL A 78 -1.28 -3.98 -19.29
N ARG A 79 -1.78 -3.50 -20.43
CA ARG A 79 -2.82 -4.15 -21.25
C ARG A 79 -2.29 -4.44 -22.64
N ASN A 80 -2.35 -5.71 -23.07
CA ASN A 80 -1.85 -6.11 -24.40
C ASN A 80 -0.43 -5.60 -24.69
N LYS A 81 0.47 -5.68 -23.69
CA LYS A 81 1.85 -5.18 -23.72
C LYS A 81 2.02 -3.66 -23.84
N LYS A 82 0.94 -2.88 -23.74
CA LYS A 82 0.98 -1.42 -23.66
C LYS A 82 0.75 -0.97 -22.24
N GLU A 83 1.48 0.04 -21.82
CA GLU A 83 1.33 0.66 -20.51
C GLU A 83 0.40 1.87 -20.62
N ILE A 84 -0.62 1.90 -19.77
CA ILE A 84 -1.57 3.00 -19.60
C ILE A 84 -1.65 3.36 -18.12
N ILE A 85 -2.24 4.51 -17.81
CA ILE A 85 -2.47 4.93 -16.42
C ILE A 85 -3.96 4.77 -16.11
N GLY A 86 -4.27 4.13 -14.99
CA GLY A 86 -5.59 4.14 -14.37
C GLY A 86 -5.60 4.98 -13.10
N ASN A 87 -6.78 5.42 -12.68
CA ASN A 87 -6.99 6.12 -11.43
C ASN A 87 -7.59 5.15 -10.41
N LEU A 88 -6.82 4.84 -9.36
CA LEU A 88 -7.30 4.04 -8.26
C LEU A 88 -7.87 4.98 -7.20
N GLU A 89 -9.19 5.12 -7.17
CA GLU A 89 -9.91 5.74 -6.06
C GLU A 89 -9.84 4.80 -4.85
N THR A 90 -9.27 5.29 -3.77
CA THR A 90 -9.12 4.59 -2.51
C THR A 90 -10.06 5.20 -1.48
N PHE A 91 -10.83 4.37 -0.81
CA PHE A 91 -11.53 4.73 0.42
C PHE A 91 -10.93 3.92 1.55
N ILE A 92 -10.50 4.60 2.59
CA ILE A 92 -9.93 4.02 3.80
C ILE A 92 -10.69 4.57 4.99
N ALA A 93 -11.09 3.70 5.90
CA ALA A 93 -11.55 4.08 7.22
C ALA A 93 -10.77 3.31 8.27
N THR A 94 -10.32 4.01 9.31
CA THR A 94 -9.60 3.44 10.46
C THR A 94 -10.39 3.73 11.73
N GLY A 95 -10.26 2.88 12.75
CA GLY A 95 -10.95 3.07 14.01
C GLY A 95 -10.80 1.91 14.98
N ASN A 96 -11.43 2.04 16.14
CA ASN A 96 -11.12 1.29 17.38
C ASN A 96 -11.24 -0.24 17.37
N ASN A 97 -11.42 -0.94 16.24
CA ASN A 97 -11.29 -2.41 16.17
C ASN A 97 -11.11 -3.00 14.77
N ASN A 98 -11.40 -2.24 13.71
CA ASN A 98 -11.29 -2.73 12.33
C ASN A 98 -11.04 -1.56 11.42
N SER A 99 -10.30 -1.84 10.37
CA SER A 99 -10.15 -0.91 9.28
C SER A 99 -10.77 -1.43 8.00
N VAL A 100 -11.19 -0.50 7.15
CA VAL A 100 -11.97 -0.78 5.95
C VAL A 100 -11.29 -0.16 4.75
N VAL A 101 -11.06 -0.98 3.73
CA VAL A 101 -10.57 -0.58 2.42
C VAL A 101 -11.62 -0.89 1.36
N ARG A 102 -11.92 0.10 0.52
CA ARG A 102 -12.68 -0.08 -0.72
C ARG A 102 -11.92 0.59 -1.86
N LEU A 103 -11.86 -0.08 -3.00
CA LEU A 103 -11.14 0.38 -4.18
C LEU A 103 -12.06 0.47 -5.38
N LYS A 104 -11.85 1.50 -6.18
CA LYS A 104 -12.42 1.63 -7.51
C LYS A 104 -11.31 2.02 -8.47
N LEU A 105 -11.09 1.20 -9.50
CA LEU A 105 -10.13 1.48 -10.55
C LEU A 105 -10.87 1.99 -11.79
N GLU A 106 -10.65 3.25 -12.12
CA GLU A 106 -11.08 3.84 -13.38
C GLU A 106 -9.96 3.73 -14.42
N THR A 107 -10.31 3.28 -15.61
CA THR A 107 -9.40 3.18 -16.76
C THR A 107 -10.01 3.89 -17.97
N GLU A 108 -9.26 4.02 -19.06
CA GLU A 108 -9.80 4.59 -20.30
C GLU A 108 -10.92 3.75 -20.95
N TYR A 109 -11.10 2.48 -20.53
CA TYR A 109 -12.03 1.55 -21.18
C TYR A 109 -13.12 0.99 -20.28
N ASP A 110 -12.95 1.02 -18.96
CA ASP A 110 -13.94 0.52 -18.00
C ASP A 110 -13.62 0.95 -16.55
N THR A 111 -14.54 0.65 -15.64
CA THR A 111 -14.43 0.88 -14.20
C THR A 111 -14.62 -0.42 -13.44
N PHE A 112 -13.68 -0.71 -12.53
CA PHE A 112 -13.67 -1.93 -11.72
C PHE A 112 -13.81 -1.59 -10.24
N LEU A 113 -14.64 -2.34 -9.51
CA LEU A 113 -14.96 -2.07 -8.10
C LEU A 113 -14.63 -3.29 -7.24
N SER A 114 -14.09 -3.04 -6.05
CA SER A 114 -13.95 -4.05 -5.01
C SER A 114 -15.34 -4.50 -4.55
N GLU A 115 -15.60 -5.81 -4.46
CA GLU A 115 -16.96 -6.34 -4.25
C GLU A 115 -17.52 -6.10 -2.86
N LYS A 116 -16.62 -5.88 -1.90
CA LYS A 116 -16.89 -5.79 -0.49
C LYS A 116 -15.88 -4.86 0.16
N GLU A 117 -16.06 -4.69 1.46
CA GLU A 117 -15.07 -4.07 2.34
C GLU A 117 -13.99 -5.10 2.70
N TYR A 118 -12.73 -4.64 2.65
CA TYR A 118 -11.56 -5.45 2.98
C TYR A 118 -10.84 -4.85 4.19
N GLY A 119 -10.17 -5.70 4.98
CA GLY A 119 -9.29 -5.22 6.06
C GLY A 119 -7.92 -4.78 5.57
N TYR A 120 -7.48 -5.28 4.40
CA TYR A 120 -6.16 -5.04 3.84
C TYR A 120 -6.27 -4.49 2.42
N PHE A 121 -5.39 -3.56 2.08
CA PHE A 121 -5.32 -2.96 0.75
C PHE A 121 -4.97 -3.99 -0.32
N GLU A 122 -4.07 -4.91 0.02
CA GLU A 122 -3.68 -6.05 -0.81
C GLU A 122 -4.88 -6.85 -1.32
N ASP A 123 -5.76 -7.30 -0.42
CA ASP A 123 -6.89 -8.14 -0.80
C ASP A 123 -7.86 -7.36 -1.70
N ALA A 124 -8.03 -6.06 -1.46
CA ALA A 124 -8.89 -5.21 -2.27
C ALA A 124 -8.35 -5.03 -3.69
N ILE A 125 -7.03 -4.82 -3.86
CA ILE A 125 -6.43 -4.61 -5.19
C ILE A 125 -6.29 -5.93 -5.96
N ILE A 126 -6.07 -7.06 -5.28
CA ILE A 126 -6.15 -8.40 -5.87
C ILE A 126 -7.57 -8.63 -6.42
N GLY A 127 -8.61 -8.31 -5.64
CA GLY A 127 -9.99 -8.42 -6.10
C GLY A 127 -10.33 -7.53 -7.31
N ILE A 128 -9.64 -6.39 -7.49
CA ILE A 128 -9.73 -5.60 -8.73
C ILE A 128 -8.99 -6.32 -9.87
N GLN A 129 -7.78 -6.81 -9.63
CA GLN A 129 -6.96 -7.50 -10.64
C GLN A 129 -7.68 -8.72 -11.23
N GLU A 130 -8.39 -9.50 -10.43
CA GLU A 130 -9.17 -10.66 -10.86
C GLU A 130 -10.30 -10.31 -11.84
N LYS A 131 -10.77 -9.07 -11.82
CA LYS A 131 -11.85 -8.58 -12.69
C LYS A 131 -11.36 -7.97 -13.99
N LEU A 132 -10.06 -7.72 -14.10
CA LEU A 132 -9.50 -7.11 -15.29
C LEU A 132 -9.59 -8.07 -16.48
N PRO A 133 -9.79 -7.54 -17.71
CA PRO A 133 -9.81 -8.37 -18.90
C PRO A 133 -8.52 -9.17 -19.06
N GLU A 134 -8.58 -10.27 -19.80
CA GLU A 134 -7.37 -11.04 -20.15
C GLU A 134 -6.24 -10.14 -20.69
N ASN A 135 -5.00 -10.52 -20.40
CA ASN A 135 -3.81 -9.77 -20.78
C ASN A 135 -3.75 -8.35 -20.21
N THR A 136 -4.43 -8.10 -19.09
CA THR A 136 -4.39 -6.84 -18.34
C THR A 136 -3.86 -7.10 -16.92
N LYS A 137 -2.82 -6.36 -16.52
CA LYS A 137 -2.24 -6.43 -15.19
C LYS A 137 -2.00 -5.05 -14.59
N ILE A 138 -2.35 -4.87 -13.33
CA ILE A 138 -1.94 -3.70 -12.54
C ILE A 138 -0.45 -3.87 -12.22
N LYS A 139 0.36 -2.89 -12.60
CA LYS A 139 1.82 -2.87 -12.48
C LYS A 139 2.23 -2.04 -11.28
N THR A 140 2.42 -2.72 -10.16
CA THR A 140 2.83 -2.11 -8.89
C THR A 140 3.80 -2.99 -8.11
N CYS A 141 4.32 -2.53 -6.98
CA CYS A 141 5.18 -3.30 -6.08
C CYS A 141 4.50 -4.58 -5.61
N LEU A 142 3.19 -4.56 -5.37
CA LEU A 142 2.46 -5.79 -5.01
C LEU A 142 2.49 -6.86 -6.10
N SER A 143 2.48 -6.45 -7.38
CA SER A 143 2.60 -7.36 -8.53
C SER A 143 4.04 -7.75 -8.89
N CYS A 144 5.03 -7.27 -8.12
CA CYS A 144 6.45 -7.39 -8.44
C CYS A 144 7.07 -8.61 -7.77
N LYS A 145 7.77 -9.47 -8.52
CA LYS A 145 8.47 -10.63 -7.96
C LYS A 145 9.59 -10.28 -6.98
N TYR A 146 10.09 -9.05 -7.04
CA TYR A 146 11.12 -8.55 -6.12
C TYR A 146 10.54 -7.88 -4.88
N SER A 147 9.25 -7.97 -4.62
CA SER A 147 8.60 -7.32 -3.48
C SER A 147 7.74 -8.34 -2.76
N ASN A 148 7.90 -8.45 -1.43
CA ASN A 148 7.12 -9.38 -0.64
C ASN A 148 6.80 -8.78 0.74
N TYR A 149 5.67 -9.19 1.31
CA TYR A 149 5.37 -8.98 2.72
C TYR A 149 6.23 -9.86 3.60
N HIS A 150 6.42 -9.43 4.85
CA HIS A 150 7.08 -10.28 5.83
C HIS A 150 6.19 -11.48 6.16
N PRO A 151 6.73 -12.71 6.21
CA PRO A 151 5.95 -13.91 6.54
C PRO A 151 5.22 -13.94 7.89
N ILE A 152 5.47 -12.97 8.78
CA ILE A 152 4.93 -12.93 10.15
C ILE A 152 3.84 -11.88 10.34
N GLY A 153 3.57 -11.07 9.32
CA GLY A 153 2.53 -10.04 9.37
C GLY A 153 2.86 -8.81 8.54
N ASN A 154 1.83 -8.02 8.27
CA ASN A 154 1.88 -6.75 7.56
C ASN A 154 0.75 -5.83 8.06
N GLY A 155 0.92 -4.53 7.89
CA GLY A 155 -0.14 -3.55 8.11
C GLY A 155 -1.20 -3.57 7.01
N MET A 156 -2.22 -2.71 7.12
CA MET A 156 -3.27 -2.58 6.10
C MET A 156 -2.72 -2.20 4.71
N PHE A 157 -1.75 -1.29 4.67
CA PHE A 157 -1.11 -0.74 3.49
C PHE A 157 0.40 -0.65 3.77
N GLY A 158 1.23 -0.47 2.75
CA GLY A 158 2.67 -0.44 2.94
C GLY A 158 3.24 -1.78 3.39
N GLY A 159 4.44 -1.75 3.97
CA GLY A 159 4.98 -2.92 4.67
C GLY A 159 5.58 -4.02 3.78
N LEU A 160 5.64 -3.84 2.45
CA LEU A 160 6.40 -4.74 1.59
C LEU A 160 7.90 -4.41 1.71
N ASN A 161 8.77 -5.40 1.59
CA ASN A 161 10.19 -5.16 1.34
C ASN A 161 10.53 -5.38 -0.12
N CYS A 162 11.31 -4.45 -0.67
CA CYS A 162 11.90 -4.58 -1.98
C CYS A 162 13.27 -5.27 -1.92
N PHE A 163 13.37 -6.38 -2.65
CA PHE A 163 14.55 -7.24 -2.80
C PHE A 163 15.27 -7.02 -4.14
N LYS A 164 15.06 -5.88 -4.80
CA LYS A 164 15.65 -5.62 -6.13
C LYS A 164 17.19 -5.63 -6.14
N ASN A 165 17.84 -5.50 -4.98
CA ASN A 165 19.30 -5.60 -4.85
C ASN A 165 19.77 -7.01 -4.46
N LEU A 166 18.85 -7.98 -4.41
CA LEU A 166 19.04 -9.40 -4.09
C LEU A 166 18.38 -10.29 -5.14
N LYS A 167 18.35 -9.86 -6.42
CA LYS A 167 17.60 -10.55 -7.49
C LYS A 167 17.96 -12.04 -7.61
N GLU A 168 19.24 -12.38 -7.45
CA GLU A 168 19.71 -13.77 -7.51
C GLU A 168 19.18 -14.61 -6.34
N ASP A 169 19.07 -14.02 -5.14
CA ASP A 169 18.53 -14.72 -3.97
C ASP A 169 17.03 -14.95 -4.13
N VAL A 170 16.29 -13.99 -4.72
CA VAL A 170 14.85 -14.10 -4.97
C VAL A 170 14.51 -15.33 -5.82
N GLU A 171 15.33 -15.65 -6.83
CA GLU A 171 15.08 -16.83 -7.67
C GLU A 171 15.21 -18.17 -6.91
N ASN A 172 15.84 -18.17 -5.73
CA ASN A 172 16.02 -19.36 -4.90
C ASN A 172 14.98 -19.49 -3.78
N VAL A 173 14.07 -18.52 -3.64
CA VAL A 173 13.02 -18.56 -2.63
C VAL A 173 11.95 -19.56 -3.05
N SER A 174 11.75 -20.60 -2.23
CA SER A 174 10.75 -21.64 -2.48
C SER A 174 9.66 -21.72 -1.39
N GLY A 175 9.80 -20.91 -0.34
CA GLY A 175 8.89 -20.93 0.79
C GLY A 175 9.14 -19.80 1.79
N LYS A 176 8.29 -19.74 2.83
CA LYS A 176 8.36 -18.72 3.89
C LYS A 176 9.71 -18.69 4.59
N SER A 177 10.31 -19.86 4.86
CA SER A 177 11.61 -19.96 5.52
C SER A 177 12.73 -19.33 4.69
N ASP A 178 12.76 -19.59 3.39
CA ASP A 178 13.76 -19.01 2.49
C ASP A 178 13.58 -17.48 2.38
N LEU A 179 12.33 -17.02 2.34
CA LEU A 179 12.03 -15.58 2.36
C LEU A 179 12.52 -14.92 3.66
N MET A 180 12.34 -15.56 4.82
CA MET A 180 12.86 -15.02 6.10
C MET A 180 14.39 -14.94 6.10
N VAL A 181 15.10 -15.98 5.62
CA VAL A 181 16.56 -15.95 5.48
C VAL A 181 17.01 -14.83 4.55
N MET A 182 16.33 -14.64 3.42
CA MET A 182 16.60 -13.55 2.49
C MET A 182 16.30 -12.18 3.12
N TRP A 183 15.26 -12.08 3.94
CA TRP A 183 14.88 -10.87 4.66
C TRP A 183 15.98 -10.44 5.63
N ASP A 184 16.44 -11.36 6.48
CA ASP A 184 17.52 -11.13 7.45
C ASP A 184 18.80 -10.71 6.73
N LYS A 185 19.21 -11.46 5.69
CA LYS A 185 20.35 -11.13 4.84
C LYS A 185 20.22 -9.75 4.22
N GLY A 186 19.03 -9.39 3.76
CA GLY A 186 18.75 -8.09 3.15
C GLY A 186 18.86 -6.93 4.12
N MET A 187 18.34 -7.11 5.33
CA MET A 187 18.43 -6.11 6.39
C MET A 187 19.87 -5.93 6.87
N GLU A 188 20.59 -7.03 7.15
CA GLU A 188 21.99 -7.01 7.59
C GLU A 188 22.88 -6.28 6.59
N ASN A 189 22.67 -6.56 5.30
CA ASN A 189 23.46 -5.96 4.23
C ASN A 189 22.92 -4.61 3.72
N LYS A 190 21.84 -4.08 4.31
CA LYS A 190 21.16 -2.84 3.87
C LYS A 190 20.79 -2.86 2.38
N LYS A 191 20.36 -4.03 1.88
CA LYS A 191 19.99 -4.25 0.49
C LYS A 191 18.48 -4.28 0.27
N THR A 192 17.69 -4.22 1.34
CA THR A 192 16.23 -4.14 1.29
C THR A 192 15.76 -2.77 1.76
N PHE A 193 14.55 -2.40 1.33
CA PHE A 193 13.89 -1.18 1.76
C PHE A 193 12.38 -1.36 1.67
N ASN A 194 11.66 -0.67 2.57
CA ASN A 194 10.21 -0.72 2.63
C ASN A 194 9.58 -0.07 1.39
N VAL A 195 8.51 -0.64 0.87
CA VAL A 195 7.72 -0.07 -0.23
C VAL A 195 6.22 -0.26 -0.02
N GLN A 196 5.45 0.65 -0.62
CA GLN A 196 3.99 0.66 -0.67
C GLN A 196 3.47 -0.10 -1.89
N GLU A 197 2.31 -0.74 -1.74
CA GLU A 197 1.69 -1.66 -2.71
C GLU A 197 1.56 -1.03 -4.09
N THR A 198 1.19 0.25 -4.14
CA THR A 198 0.88 1.03 -5.35
C THR A 198 2.11 1.70 -5.97
N PHE A 199 3.28 1.57 -5.34
CA PHE A 199 4.52 2.09 -5.90
C PHE A 199 4.99 1.26 -7.09
N VAL A 200 5.88 1.80 -7.93
CA VAL A 200 6.51 1.07 -9.03
C VAL A 200 7.86 1.69 -9.33
N CYS A 201 8.85 0.86 -9.67
CA CYS A 201 10.17 1.29 -10.09
C CYS A 201 10.58 0.59 -11.40
N ASP A 202 11.68 1.04 -12.00
CA ASP A 202 12.15 0.55 -13.31
C ASP A 202 12.63 -0.91 -13.28
N ASP A 203 12.97 -1.43 -12.10
CA ASP A 203 13.36 -2.83 -11.90
C ASP A 203 12.18 -3.80 -11.82
N HIS A 204 10.95 -3.29 -11.91
CA HIS A 204 9.73 -4.10 -11.78
C HIS A 204 9.74 -5.27 -12.77
N LYS A 205 9.39 -6.46 -12.25
CA LYS A 205 9.06 -7.63 -13.05
C LYS A 205 7.85 -8.31 -12.42
N PHE A 206 6.88 -8.65 -13.26
CA PHE A 206 5.69 -9.38 -12.82
C PHE A 206 6.06 -10.72 -12.20
N VAL A 207 5.32 -11.09 -11.16
CA VAL A 207 5.24 -12.46 -10.66
C VAL A 207 4.75 -13.39 -11.78
N THR A 208 5.36 -14.57 -11.87
CA THR A 208 4.98 -15.67 -12.75
C THR A 208 4.64 -16.91 -11.92
N LYS A 209 4.05 -17.93 -12.55
CA LYS A 209 3.70 -19.20 -11.89
C LYS A 209 4.89 -19.97 -11.31
N ASN A 210 6.11 -19.60 -11.69
CA ASN A 210 7.34 -20.22 -11.19
C ASN A 210 7.93 -19.47 -10.00
N ASP A 211 7.50 -18.23 -9.74
CA ASP A 211 8.00 -17.44 -8.62
C ASP A 211 7.18 -17.78 -7.36
N TRP A 212 7.86 -18.01 -6.24
CA TRP A 212 7.18 -18.08 -4.95
C TRP A 212 6.93 -16.67 -4.41
N VAL A 213 5.70 -16.39 -4.02
CA VAL A 213 5.30 -15.15 -3.35
C VAL A 213 4.39 -15.46 -2.17
N TYR A 214 4.41 -14.61 -1.15
CA TYR A 214 3.65 -14.84 0.08
C TYR A 214 2.13 -14.94 -0.16
N LYS A 215 1.61 -14.11 -1.07
CA LYS A 215 0.24 -14.15 -1.55
C LYS A 215 0.24 -14.06 -3.07
N ASP A 216 -0.57 -14.93 -3.67
CA ASP A 216 -0.57 -15.09 -5.12
C ASP A 216 -1.22 -13.87 -5.80
N TRP A 217 -0.57 -13.40 -6.85
CA TRP A 217 -1.01 -12.31 -7.72
C TRP A 217 -1.44 -12.83 -9.11
N THR A 218 -1.24 -14.12 -9.37
CA THR A 218 -1.28 -14.73 -10.72
C THR A 218 -2.54 -15.49 -11.06
#